data_AF-A0A917C4P2-F1
#
_entry.id   AF-A0A917C4P2-F1
#
_cell.length_a   1.000
_cell.length_b   1.000
_cell.length_c   1.000
_cell.angle_alpha   90.00
_cell.angle_beta   90.00
_cell.angle_gamma   90.00
#
_symmetry.space_group_name_H-M   'P 1'
#
loop_
_entity.id
_entity.type
_entity.pdbx_description
1 polymer ?
#
loop_
_entity_poly.entity_id
_entity_poly.type
_entity_poly.pdbx_seq_one_letter_code
_entity_poly.pdbx_strand_id
1 'polypeptide(L)' 'MTDEWKSTSCEFEVIRLLGRLGQLRRVSFVGDVCQGKAWPDGTVSAENPYFKGISDEVDPDGIVIKKA' A
#
# COMPACT_ATOMS: atom_id res chain seq x y z
N MET A 1 20.51 1.57 5.14
CA MET A 1 20.04 2.91 4.72
C MET A 1 18.83 2.65 3.85
N THR A 2 17.63 2.88 4.36
CA THR A 2 16.38 2.70 3.61
C THR A 2 16.31 3.77 2.53
N ASP A 3 16.20 3.37 1.27
CA ASP A 3 16.05 4.22 0.09
C ASP A 3 14.69 4.98 0.08
N GLU A 4 14.34 5.69 1.17
CA GLU A 4 13.11 6.49 1.24
C GLU A 4 13.06 7.56 0.13
N TRP A 5 14.22 8.02 -0.32
CA TRP A 5 14.39 9.01 -1.39
C TRP A 5 14.01 8.51 -2.79
N LYS A 6 13.75 7.21 -2.97
CA LYS A 6 13.30 6.64 -4.25
C LYS A 6 11.81 6.26 -4.26
N SER A 7 11.12 6.40 -3.14
CA SER A 7 9.70 6.09 -3.08
C SER A 7 8.88 7.20 -3.75
N THR A 8 7.85 6.80 -4.50
CA THR A 8 6.90 7.71 -5.14
C THR A 8 5.53 7.50 -4.54
N SER A 9 4.83 8.58 -4.19
CA SER A 9 3.46 8.48 -3.68
C SER A 9 2.54 7.94 -4.76
N CYS A 10 1.74 6.93 -4.44
CA CYS A 10 0.84 6.31 -5.40
C CYS A 10 -0.56 6.08 -4.79
N GLU A 11 -1.54 6.01 -5.69
CA GLU A 11 -2.89 5.52 -5.39
C GLU A 11 -3.03 4.13 -5.97
N PHE A 12 -3.53 3.19 -5.17
CA PHE A 12 -3.78 1.83 -5.61
C PHE A 12 -5.17 1.36 -5.18
N GLU A 13 -5.78 0.53 -6.00
CA GLU A 13 -7.04 -0.14 -5.72
C GLU A 13 -6.76 -1.56 -5.22
N VAL A 14 -7.38 -1.94 -4.10
CA VAL A 14 -7.24 -3.29 -3.55
C VAL A 14 -8.10 -4.25 -4.37
N ILE A 15 -7.50 -5.16 -5.12
CA ILE A 15 -8.23 -6.15 -5.93
C ILE A 15 -8.35 -7.51 -5.24
N ARG A 16 -7.58 -7.73 -4.17
CA ARG A 16 -7.63 -8.94 -3.35
C ARG A 16 -7.29 -8.60 -1.91
N LEU A 17 -7.93 -9.30 -0.97
CA LEU A 17 -7.56 -9.19 0.45
C LEU A 17 -6.09 -9.57 0.63
N LEU A 18 -5.29 -8.57 0.99
CA LEU A 18 -3.89 -8.71 1.31
C LEU A 18 -3.78 -9.70 2.49
N GLY A 19 -3.09 -10.82 2.23
CA GLY A 19 -3.00 -11.94 3.15
C GLY A 19 -2.06 -11.62 4.31
N ARG A 20 -2.45 -11.99 5.54
CA ARG A 20 -1.69 -12.11 6.81
C ARG A 20 -0.68 -11.02 7.23
N LEU A 21 -0.45 -9.99 6.45
CA LEU A 21 0.53 -8.95 6.73
C LEU A 21 -0.19 -7.74 7.32
N GLY A 22 -0.26 -7.75 8.65
CA GLY A 22 -0.28 -6.51 9.43
C GLY A 22 -1.60 -5.76 9.62
N GLN A 23 -1.48 -4.58 10.23
CA GLN A 23 -2.58 -3.79 10.80
C GLN A 23 -3.49 -3.15 9.73
N LEU A 24 -3.05 -3.11 8.47
CA LEU A 24 -3.85 -2.62 7.34
C LEU A 24 -5.05 -3.49 7.01
N ARG A 25 -5.00 -4.80 7.34
CA ARG A 25 -6.14 -5.71 7.10
C ARG A 25 -7.42 -5.29 7.83
N ARG A 26 -7.32 -4.37 8.80
CA ARG A 26 -8.49 -3.86 9.55
C ARG A 26 -9.27 -2.77 8.81
N VAL A 27 -8.74 -2.21 7.73
CA VAL A 27 -9.26 -0.92 7.21
C VAL A 27 -9.41 -0.83 5.69
N SER A 28 -8.94 -1.81 4.93
CA SER A 28 -9.05 -1.80 3.47
C SER A 28 -9.78 -3.05 2.97
N PHE A 29 -10.84 -2.85 2.20
CA PHE A 29 -11.62 -3.90 1.55
C PHE A 29 -11.28 -4.01 0.07
N VAL A 30 -11.64 -5.13 -0.56
CA VAL A 30 -11.53 -5.27 -2.01
C VAL A 30 -12.44 -4.23 -2.68
N GLY A 31 -11.88 -3.46 -3.60
CA GLY A 31 -12.50 -2.31 -4.27
C GLY A 31 -12.16 -0.96 -3.64
N ASP A 32 -11.52 -0.92 -2.46
CA ASP A 32 -11.11 0.34 -1.85
C ASP A 32 -9.90 0.93 -2.58
N VAL A 33 -9.91 2.25 -2.73
CA VAL A 33 -8.76 3.03 -3.20
C VAL A 33 -8.01 3.55 -1.99
N CYS A 34 -6.74 3.21 -1.89
CA CYS A 34 -5.86 3.60 -0.79
C CYS A 34 -4.67 4.40 -1.34
N GLN A 35 -4.08 5.22 -0.46
CA GLN A 35 -2.85 5.94 -0.74
C GLN A 35 -1.66 5.20 -0.14
N GLY A 36 -0.51 5.33 -0.79
CA GLY A 36 0.69 4.68 -0.36
C GLY A 36 1.93 5.21 -1.06
N LYS A 37 3.00 4.44 -0.96
CA LYS A 37 4.29 4.70 -1.58
C LYS A 37 4.71 3.45 -2.33
N ALA A 38 5.19 3.63 -3.56
CA ALA A 38 5.79 2.58 -4.36
C ALA A 38 7.30 2.81 -4.46
N TRP A 39 8.08 1.74 -4.32
CA TRP A 39 9.53 1.75 -4.47
C TRP A 39 9.94 1.11 -5.81
N PRO A 40 11.14 1.42 -6.33
CA PRO A 40 11.58 0.92 -7.63
C PRO A 40 11.81 -0.60 -7.70
N ASP A 41 11.93 -1.26 -6.55
CA ASP A 41 12.03 -2.71 -6.41
C ASP A 41 10.68 -3.43 -6.58
N GLY A 42 9.59 -2.68 -6.75
CA GLY A 42 8.23 -3.22 -6.85
C GLY A 42 7.53 -3.35 -5.51
N THR A 43 8.20 -2.98 -4.41
CA THR A 43 7.58 -2.92 -3.09
C THR A 43 6.57 -1.79 -3.05
N VAL A 44 5.40 -2.04 -2.48
CA VAL A 44 4.39 -1.01 -2.22
C VAL A 44 4.05 -1.03 -0.75
N SER A 45 3.97 0.15 -0.15
CA SER A 45 3.49 0.34 1.21
C SER A 45 2.23 1.18 1.15
N ALA A 46 1.24 0.76 1.89
CA ALA A 46 -0.04 1.41 1.99
C ALA A 46 -0.11 2.18 3.30
N GLU A 47 -0.58 3.43 3.26
CA GLU A 47 -0.86 4.20 4.45
C GLU A 47 -2.28 3.91 4.94
N ASN A 48 -2.42 3.73 6.26
CA ASN A 48 -3.72 3.48 6.87
C ASN A 48 -4.57 4.76 6.78
N PRO A 49 -5.75 4.72 6.13
CA PRO A 49 -6.57 5.93 5.95
C PRO A 49 -7.14 6.47 7.27
N TYR A 50 -7.18 5.65 8.33
CA TYR A 50 -7.74 6.01 9.63
C TYR A 50 -6.67 6.36 10.67
N PHE A 51 -5.43 5.91 10.49
CA PHE A 51 -4.35 6.11 11.45
C PHE A 51 -3.10 6.68 10.77
N LYS A 52 -2.92 8.00 10.91
CA LYS A 52 -1.78 8.72 10.37
C LYS A 52 -0.46 8.17 10.92
N GLY A 53 0.48 7.85 10.03
CA GLY A 53 1.79 7.32 10.39
C GLY A 53 1.85 5.80 10.54
N ILE A 54 0.73 5.09 10.33
CA ILE A 54 0.74 3.63 10.17
C ILE A 54 0.80 3.33 8.68
N SER A 55 1.88 2.66 8.27
CA SER A 55 2.03 2.11 6.93
C SER A 55 2.48 0.66 7.03
N ASP A 56 2.01 -0.18 6.12
CA ASP A 56 2.39 -1.59 6.05
C ASP A 56 2.73 -1.93 4.61
N GLU A 57 3.56 -2.95 4.43
CA GLU A 57 3.89 -3.46 3.10
C GLU A 57 2.70 -4.26 2.57
N VAL A 58 2.37 -4.05 1.29
CA VAL A 58 1.27 -4.73 0.64
C VAL A 58 1.78 -5.59 -0.50
N ASP A 59 1.20 -6.78 -0.59
CA ASP A 59 1.47 -7.70 -1.69
C ASP A 59 1.04 -7.05 -3.02
N PRO A 60 1.97 -6.82 -3.97
CA PRO A 60 1.67 -6.17 -5.24
C PRO A 60 0.67 -6.98 -6.08
N ASP A 61 0.56 -8.30 -5.87
CA ASP A 61 -0.44 -9.14 -6.56
C ASP A 61 -1.88 -8.88 -6.06
N GLY A 62 -2.03 -8.21 -4.90
CA GLY A 62 -3.32 -7.89 -4.31
C GLY A 62 -3.81 -6.47 -4.60
N ILE A 63 -3.02 -5.66 -5.30
CA ILE A 63 -3.33 -4.26 -5.59
C ILE A 63 -3.10 -3.90 -7.06
N VAL A 64 -3.73 -2.82 -7.50
CA VAL A 64 -3.48 -2.22 -8.82
C VAL A 64 -3.19 -0.75 -8.63
N ILE A 65 -1.97 -0.33 -8.95
CA ILE A 65 -1.59 1.09 -8.93
C ILE A 65 -2.37 1.81 -10.05
N LYS A 66 -3.19 2.79 -9.65
CA LYS A 66 -3.99 3.62 -10.56
C LYS A 66 -3.23 4.87 -10.99
N LYS A 67 -2.44 5.45 -10.07
CA LYS A 67 -1.63 6.65 -10.30
C LYS A 67 -0.36 6.57 -9.46
N ALA A 68 0.79 6.87 -10.07
CA ALA A 68 2.09 7.03 -9.44
C ALA A 68 2.68 8.38 -9.85
#